data_AF-A0A0S8EST0-F1
#
_entry.id   AF-A0A0S8EST0-F1
#
_cell.length_a   1.000
_cell.length_b   1.000
_cell.length_c   1.000
_cell.angle_alpha   90.00
_cell.angle_beta   90.00
_cell.angle_gamma   90.00
#
_symmetry.space_group_name_H-M   'P 1'
#
loop_
_entity.id
_entity.type
_entity.pdbx_description
1 polymer ?
#
loop_
_entity_poly.entity_id
_entity_poly.type
_entity_poly.pdbx_seq_one_letter_code
_entity_poly.pdbx_strand_id
1 'polypeptide(L)'
;MVFFLLLGAACLVEDKQLVPPIEGGVEAGVCVLCPLDKPICLNETECVQCTLEEGGQAYCTARDQVCDNETHECVDCLSNAQCTAASASRCNSDDNECAPCETNQDCDGVDGLAETGNACDADKVCVECTPESEADTCLDNKSCDPRTKTCTETNVGSRGVCETCVADSECDDQEEPPGDYRCVPMYYPNGETRFPDGQTGFCLKVFASGGCEQPYAIRISERPSLSDPQLGSYCGINESLTTCPAVRALVANQTCPGGEDAECPSGGLCRDVGGLPNRCTYLCELPAQCPADAPANTCDSCGSGSGDCCGG
;
A
#
# COMPACT_ATOMS: atom_id res chain seq x y z
N MET A 1 16.79 25.54 33.12
CA MET A 1 15.32 25.46 33.20
C MET A 1 14.91 24.15 32.58
N VAL A 2 14.54 23.18 33.42
CA VAL A 2 14.19 21.81 33.03
C VAL A 2 12.69 21.78 32.80
N PHE A 3 12.27 21.55 31.56
CA PHE A 3 10.86 21.35 31.21
C PHE A 3 10.60 19.84 31.19
N PHE A 4 9.88 19.36 32.21
CA PHE A 4 9.32 18.02 32.24
C PHE A 4 8.05 18.02 31.38
N LEU A 5 8.06 17.25 30.28
CA LEU A 5 6.87 16.96 29.48
C LEU A 5 6.42 15.53 29.81
N LEU A 6 5.32 15.44 30.56
CA LEU A 6 4.56 14.21 30.82
C LEU A 6 3.67 13.95 29.60
N LEU A 7 3.98 12.89 28.84
CA LEU A 7 3.04 12.31 27.86
C LEU A 7 2.30 11.17 28.56
N GLY A 8 1.02 11.43 28.85
CA GLY A 8 0.08 10.42 29.31
C GLY A 8 -0.33 9.52 28.15
N ALA A 9 -0.13 8.21 28.31
CA ALA A 9 -0.71 7.19 27.47
C ALA A 9 -2.24 7.17 27.71
N ALA A 10 -3.01 7.57 26.69
CA ALA A 10 -4.45 7.33 26.68
C ALA A 10 -4.68 5.92 26.13
N CYS A 11 -4.95 4.96 27.03
CA CYS A 11 -5.58 3.70 26.66
C CYS A 11 -7.02 4.02 26.24
N LEU A 12 -7.29 3.97 24.93
CA LEU A 12 -8.66 3.81 24.44
C LEU A 12 -9.09 2.39 24.78
N VAL A 13 -9.74 2.24 25.93
CA VAL A 13 -10.58 1.08 26.20
C VAL A 13 -11.82 1.30 25.34
N GLU A 14 -12.02 0.46 24.33
CA GLU A 14 -13.32 0.32 23.69
C GLU A 14 -14.31 -0.08 24.78
N ASP A 15 -15.14 0.88 25.17
CA ASP A 15 -16.26 0.71 26.07
C ASP A 15 -17.31 -0.13 25.31
N LYS A 16 -17.08 -1.45 25.20
CA LYS A 16 -18.12 -2.40 24.83
C LYS A 16 -19.25 -2.13 25.80
N GLN A 17 -20.37 -1.62 25.27
CA GLN A 17 -21.55 -1.36 26.09
C GLN A 17 -21.81 -2.62 26.90
N LEU A 18 -21.69 -2.50 28.23
CA LEU A 18 -22.22 -3.48 29.15
C LEU A 18 -23.71 -3.58 28.84
N VAL A 19 -24.07 -4.58 28.05
CA VAL A 19 -25.46 -4.98 27.82
C VAL A 19 -26.11 -4.98 29.19
N PRO A 20 -27.19 -4.20 29.40
CA PRO A 20 -27.80 -4.11 30.72
C PRO A 20 -28.08 -5.52 31.21
N PRO A 21 -27.81 -5.84 32.48
CA PRO A 21 -28.16 -7.13 33.03
C PRO A 21 -29.66 -7.31 32.78
N ILE A 22 -30.00 -8.27 31.93
CA ILE A 22 -31.39 -8.67 31.71
C ILE A 22 -31.81 -9.25 33.06
N GLU A 23 -32.48 -8.45 33.88
CA GLU A 23 -32.89 -8.87 35.22
C GLU A 23 -33.92 -10.00 35.10
N GLY A 24 -33.56 -11.18 35.61
CA GLY A 24 -34.49 -12.28 35.86
C GLY A 24 -34.53 -13.34 34.76
N GLY A 25 -34.39 -14.60 35.17
CA GLY A 25 -34.50 -15.77 34.30
C GLY A 25 -35.79 -15.71 33.49
N VAL A 26 -35.65 -15.88 32.18
CA VAL A 26 -36.80 -16.02 31.29
C VAL A 26 -37.61 -17.25 31.72
N GLU A 27 -38.93 -17.14 31.67
CA GLU A 27 -39.85 -18.27 31.86
C GLU A 27 -39.57 -19.29 30.74
N ALA A 28 -38.62 -20.19 31.01
CA ALA A 28 -38.11 -21.17 30.05
C ALA A 28 -38.99 -22.42 30.03
N GLY A 29 -40.31 -22.24 29.89
CA GLY A 29 -41.29 -23.32 29.87
C GLY A 29 -41.19 -24.22 31.11
N VAL A 30 -40.98 -25.52 30.89
CA VAL A 30 -41.07 -26.55 31.94
C VAL A 30 -39.89 -26.54 32.91
N CYS A 31 -38.75 -25.93 32.57
CA CYS A 31 -37.59 -25.83 33.46
C CYS A 31 -37.80 -24.87 34.66
N VAL A 32 -38.97 -24.24 34.79
CA VAL A 32 -39.36 -23.26 35.82
C VAL A 32 -38.51 -21.98 35.76
N LEU A 33 -37.19 -22.06 35.98
CA LEU A 33 -36.26 -20.94 35.90
C LEU A 33 -34.89 -21.43 35.43
N CYS A 34 -34.47 -20.96 34.26
CA CYS A 34 -33.10 -21.13 33.78
C CYS A 34 -32.21 -19.94 34.19
N PRO A 35 -30.91 -20.15 34.42
CA PRO A 35 -29.99 -19.07 34.78
C PRO A 35 -29.72 -18.15 33.57
N LEU A 36 -29.27 -16.92 33.83
CA LEU A 36 -29.12 -15.89 32.80
C LEU A 36 -28.08 -16.23 31.72
N ASP A 37 -27.09 -17.03 32.07
CA ASP A 37 -26.03 -17.50 31.18
C ASP A 37 -26.42 -18.73 30.35
N LYS A 38 -27.55 -19.38 30.68
CA LYS A 38 -28.15 -20.51 29.95
C LYS A 38 -29.68 -20.39 29.91
N PRO A 39 -30.24 -19.42 29.19
CA PRO A 39 -31.65 -19.04 29.36
C PRO A 39 -32.66 -20.02 28.74
N ILE A 40 -32.24 -21.03 27.99
CA ILE A 40 -33.14 -21.87 27.18
C ILE A 40 -33.30 -23.25 27.81
N CYS A 41 -34.54 -23.72 27.94
CA CYS A 41 -34.84 -25.05 28.48
C CYS A 41 -34.85 -26.11 27.38
N LEU A 42 -33.93 -27.07 27.47
CA LEU A 42 -33.86 -28.27 26.66
C LEU A 42 -34.50 -29.45 27.43
N ASN A 43 -35.53 -30.06 26.85
CA ASN A 43 -36.16 -31.30 27.34
C ASN A 43 -36.55 -31.30 28.84
N GLU A 44 -37.13 -30.19 29.32
CA GLU A 44 -37.73 -30.04 30.67
C GLU A 44 -36.78 -30.16 31.87
N THR A 45 -35.48 -30.42 31.66
CA THR A 45 -34.54 -30.70 32.75
C THR A 45 -33.16 -30.08 32.60
N GLU A 46 -32.82 -29.57 31.42
CA GLU A 46 -31.51 -29.01 31.13
C GLU A 46 -31.65 -27.56 30.63
N CYS A 47 -30.84 -26.66 31.17
CA CYS A 47 -30.77 -25.29 30.69
C CYS A 47 -29.51 -25.13 29.85
N VAL A 48 -29.67 -24.63 28.63
CA VAL A 48 -28.63 -24.43 27.63
C VAL A 48 -28.57 -22.98 27.17
N GLN A 49 -27.48 -22.60 26.50
CA GLN A 49 -27.34 -21.22 26.01
C GLN A 49 -28.23 -20.97 24.80
N CYS A 50 -28.39 -21.99 23.96
CA CYS A 50 -29.08 -21.83 22.69
C CYS A 50 -29.64 -23.15 22.13
N THR A 51 -30.57 -23.02 21.19
CA THR A 51 -31.06 -24.12 20.33
C THR A 51 -31.31 -23.61 18.90
N LEU A 52 -31.43 -24.51 17.93
CA LEU A 52 -31.85 -24.17 16.56
C LEU A 52 -33.37 -23.96 16.41
N GLU A 53 -34.13 -24.06 17.49
CA GLU A 53 -35.57 -23.81 17.46
C GLU A 53 -35.87 -22.32 17.30
N GLU A 54 -37.10 -21.99 16.88
CA GLU A 54 -37.50 -20.60 16.67
C GLU A 54 -37.37 -19.79 17.97
N GLY A 55 -36.53 -18.75 17.96
CA GLY A 55 -36.17 -17.96 19.14
C GLY A 55 -35.00 -18.52 19.97
N GLY A 56 -34.57 -19.74 19.70
CA GLY A 56 -33.48 -20.45 20.37
C GLY A 56 -32.08 -19.86 20.14
N GLN A 57 -31.89 -19.11 19.06
CA GLN A 57 -30.61 -18.48 18.71
C GLN A 57 -30.48 -17.04 19.19
N ALA A 58 -31.59 -16.42 19.63
CA ALA A 58 -31.62 -14.99 19.94
C ALA A 58 -30.62 -14.58 21.03
N TYR A 59 -30.34 -15.49 21.97
CA TYR A 59 -29.34 -15.26 23.02
C TYR A 59 -27.92 -15.12 22.46
N CYS A 60 -27.50 -15.99 21.54
CA CYS A 60 -26.16 -15.89 20.92
C CYS A 60 -26.09 -14.70 19.96
N THR A 61 -27.11 -14.48 19.13
CA THR A 61 -27.12 -13.37 18.15
C THR A 61 -27.02 -12.00 18.81
N ALA A 62 -27.63 -11.80 19.99
CA ALA A 62 -27.52 -10.55 20.74
C ALA A 62 -26.10 -10.26 21.28
N ARG A 63 -25.17 -11.22 21.13
CA ARG A 63 -23.77 -11.15 21.58
C ARG A 63 -22.80 -11.31 20.41
N ASP A 64 -23.29 -11.25 19.17
CA ASP A 64 -22.53 -11.52 17.96
C ASP A 64 -21.88 -12.92 17.94
N GLN A 65 -22.57 -13.91 18.51
CA GLN A 65 -22.14 -15.31 18.59
C GLN A 65 -23.10 -16.24 17.84
N VAL A 66 -22.63 -17.46 17.59
CA VAL A 66 -23.36 -18.53 16.90
C VAL A 66 -23.71 -19.64 17.89
N CYS A 67 -24.89 -20.24 17.72
CA CYS A 67 -25.26 -21.42 18.48
C CYS A 67 -24.60 -22.68 17.91
N ASP A 68 -23.75 -23.33 18.70
CA ASP A 68 -23.33 -24.70 18.44
C ASP A 68 -24.43 -25.67 18.87
N ASN A 69 -25.02 -26.38 17.92
CA ASN A 69 -26.14 -27.27 18.19
C ASN A 69 -25.72 -28.62 18.79
N GLU A 70 -24.43 -28.97 18.77
CA GLU A 70 -23.94 -30.20 19.40
C GLU A 70 -23.68 -30.00 20.90
N THR A 71 -23.10 -28.85 21.26
CA THR A 71 -22.79 -28.50 22.66
C THR A 71 -23.87 -27.67 23.33
N HIS A 72 -24.77 -27.05 22.54
CA HIS A 72 -25.77 -26.07 22.98
C HIS A 72 -25.18 -24.84 23.68
N GLU A 73 -23.95 -24.48 23.30
CA GLU A 73 -23.21 -23.30 23.76
C GLU A 73 -23.15 -22.23 22.66
N CYS A 74 -23.09 -20.97 23.07
CA CYS A 74 -22.79 -19.86 22.18
C CYS A 74 -21.28 -19.79 22.00
N VAL A 75 -20.85 -19.93 20.76
CA VAL A 75 -19.44 -19.86 20.36
C VAL A 75 -19.25 -18.70 19.39
N ASP A 76 -18.01 -18.22 19.24
CA ASP A 76 -17.75 -17.10 18.34
C ASP A 76 -17.94 -17.53 16.87
N CYS A 77 -17.58 -18.77 16.55
CA CYS A 77 -17.67 -19.28 15.19
C CYS A 77 -17.86 -20.80 15.12
N LEU A 78 -18.37 -21.27 13.97
CA LEU A 78 -18.35 -22.68 13.56
C LEU A 78 -17.64 -22.86 12.21
N SER A 79 -17.29 -21.76 11.56
CA SER A 79 -16.65 -21.65 10.25
C SER A 79 -16.10 -20.23 10.07
N ASN A 80 -15.16 -20.04 9.14
CA ASN A 80 -14.57 -18.73 8.85
C ASN A 80 -15.60 -17.66 8.46
N ALA A 81 -16.74 -18.05 7.87
CA ALA A 81 -17.79 -17.12 7.44
C ALA A 81 -18.42 -16.31 8.60
N GLN A 82 -18.23 -16.73 9.84
CA GLN A 82 -18.70 -16.01 11.04
C GLN A 82 -17.63 -15.10 11.66
N CYS A 83 -16.39 -15.20 11.18
CA CYS A 83 -15.26 -14.41 11.63
C CYS A 83 -15.00 -13.28 10.63
N THR A 84 -15.76 -12.19 10.72
CA THR A 84 -15.70 -11.10 9.72
C THR A 84 -14.66 -10.02 10.02
N ALA A 85 -13.97 -10.10 11.18
CA ALA A 85 -12.94 -9.14 11.56
C ALA A 85 -11.60 -9.45 10.88
N ALA A 86 -10.97 -8.44 10.27
CA ALA A 86 -9.71 -8.62 9.54
C ALA A 86 -8.55 -9.20 10.39
N SER A 87 -8.51 -8.90 11.69
CA SER A 87 -7.49 -9.43 12.62
C SER A 87 -7.88 -10.77 13.27
N ALA A 88 -9.07 -11.28 12.99
CA ALA A 88 -9.62 -12.51 13.57
C ALA A 88 -10.60 -13.15 12.58
N SER A 89 -10.11 -13.52 11.39
CA SER A 89 -10.94 -13.93 10.26
C SER A 89 -11.13 -15.45 10.12
N ARG A 90 -10.36 -16.23 10.88
CA ARG A 90 -10.37 -17.68 10.84
C ARG A 90 -11.11 -18.22 12.05
N CYS A 91 -11.94 -19.25 11.86
CA CYS A 91 -12.48 -20.00 12.97
C CYS A 91 -11.52 -21.11 13.42
N ASN A 92 -11.10 -21.08 14.68
CA ASN A 92 -10.33 -22.18 15.26
C ASN A 92 -11.29 -23.28 15.73
N SER A 93 -11.24 -24.45 15.09
CA SER A 93 -12.14 -25.56 15.39
C SER A 93 -11.89 -26.23 16.75
N ASP A 94 -10.75 -25.97 17.40
CA ASP A 94 -10.42 -26.60 18.68
C ASP A 94 -11.12 -25.92 19.87
N ASP A 95 -11.35 -24.61 19.79
CA ASP A 95 -11.97 -23.79 20.84
C ASP A 95 -13.21 -23.01 20.36
N ASN A 96 -13.53 -23.04 19.06
CA ASN A 96 -14.61 -22.28 18.42
C ASN A 96 -14.48 -20.76 18.62
N GLU A 97 -13.24 -20.27 18.73
CA GLU A 97 -12.92 -18.85 18.80
C GLU A 97 -12.40 -18.33 17.44
N CYS A 98 -12.73 -17.08 17.10
CA CYS A 98 -12.15 -16.42 15.93
C CYS A 98 -10.68 -16.06 16.20
N ALA A 99 -9.79 -16.53 15.33
CA ALA A 99 -8.36 -16.38 15.40
C ALA A 99 -7.81 -15.63 14.16
N PRO A 100 -6.59 -15.08 14.23
CA PRO A 100 -5.94 -14.46 13.08
C PRO A 100 -5.84 -15.43 11.89
N CYS A 101 -5.80 -14.86 10.68
CA CYS A 101 -5.66 -15.61 9.44
C CYS A 101 -4.33 -16.38 9.42
N GLU A 102 -4.29 -17.54 8.76
CA GLU A 102 -3.04 -18.24 8.46
C GLU A 102 -2.78 -18.37 6.96
N THR A 103 -3.86 -18.35 6.18
CA THR A 103 -3.87 -18.49 4.73
C THR A 103 -4.78 -17.43 4.11
N ASN A 104 -4.60 -17.15 2.82
CA ASN A 104 -5.43 -16.19 2.10
C ASN A 104 -6.92 -16.58 2.10
N GLN A 105 -7.23 -17.89 2.12
CA GLN A 105 -8.59 -18.41 2.19
C GLN A 105 -9.30 -18.08 3.51
N ASP A 106 -8.54 -17.79 4.58
CA ASP A 106 -9.13 -17.33 5.84
C ASP A 106 -9.66 -15.90 5.75
N CYS A 107 -9.36 -15.17 4.67
CA CYS A 107 -9.77 -13.78 4.48
C CYS A 107 -11.00 -13.61 3.58
N ASP A 108 -11.63 -14.71 3.17
CA ASP A 108 -12.89 -14.67 2.44
C ASP A 108 -14.03 -14.28 3.38
N GLY A 109 -14.89 -13.35 2.96
CA GLY A 109 -16.04 -12.88 3.76
C GLY A 109 -15.70 -11.91 4.91
N VAL A 110 -14.48 -11.35 4.95
CA VAL A 110 -14.10 -10.30 5.91
C VAL A 110 -14.77 -8.97 5.58
N ASP A 111 -15.29 -8.29 6.60
CA ASP A 111 -15.97 -7.01 6.44
C ASP A 111 -15.02 -5.93 5.91
N GLY A 112 -15.49 -5.19 4.90
CA GLY A 112 -14.71 -4.11 4.28
C GLY A 112 -13.71 -4.57 3.21
N LEU A 113 -13.62 -5.88 2.95
CA LEU A 113 -12.85 -6.45 1.85
C LEU A 113 -13.77 -7.05 0.77
N ALA A 114 -13.19 -7.51 -0.34
CA ALA A 114 -13.92 -8.27 -1.34
C ALA A 114 -14.42 -9.60 -0.76
N GLU A 115 -15.47 -10.19 -1.35
CA GLU A 115 -16.02 -11.46 -0.85
C GLU A 115 -15.00 -12.60 -0.90
N THR A 116 -14.13 -12.60 -1.91
CA THR A 116 -13.00 -13.52 -2.05
C THR A 116 -11.79 -12.82 -2.65
N GLY A 117 -10.63 -13.49 -2.58
CA GLY A 117 -9.41 -13.02 -3.25
C GLY A 117 -8.63 -11.98 -2.44
N ASN A 118 -8.68 -12.09 -1.12
CA ASN A 118 -7.91 -11.26 -0.20
C ASN A 118 -6.64 -11.99 0.26
N ALA A 119 -5.72 -11.26 0.89
CA ALA A 119 -4.45 -11.79 1.38
C ALA A 119 -4.40 -11.82 2.91
N CYS A 120 -3.79 -12.85 3.46
CA CYS A 120 -3.34 -12.85 4.86
C CYS A 120 -1.91 -12.31 4.91
N ASP A 121 -1.72 -11.15 5.51
CA ASP A 121 -0.41 -10.51 5.56
C ASP A 121 0.53 -11.11 6.61
N ALA A 122 1.76 -10.61 6.65
CA ALA A 122 2.78 -11.06 7.60
C ALA A 122 2.40 -10.78 9.07
N ASP A 123 1.55 -9.77 9.32
CA ASP A 123 1.06 -9.40 10.64
C ASP A 123 -0.21 -10.19 11.03
N LYS A 124 -0.61 -11.16 10.21
CA LYS A 124 -1.79 -12.03 10.41
C LYS A 124 -3.11 -11.25 10.36
N VAL A 125 -3.15 -10.23 9.52
CA VAL A 125 -4.33 -9.42 9.24
C VAL A 125 -4.75 -9.62 7.79
N CYS A 126 -6.05 -9.73 7.57
CA CYS A 126 -6.61 -9.76 6.22
C CYS A 126 -6.56 -8.38 5.59
N VAL A 127 -5.99 -8.34 4.39
CA VAL A 127 -5.85 -7.15 3.56
C VAL A 127 -6.25 -7.47 2.13
N GLU A 128 -6.49 -6.47 1.31
CA GLU A 128 -6.87 -6.69 -0.09
C GLU A 128 -5.74 -7.37 -0.87
N CYS A 129 -4.49 -6.93 -0.65
CA CYS A 129 -3.33 -7.52 -1.32
C CYS A 129 -2.02 -7.38 -0.52
N THR A 130 -1.05 -8.18 -0.92
CA THR A 130 0.37 -8.04 -0.56
C THR A 130 1.21 -8.10 -1.84
N PRO A 131 2.46 -7.61 -1.86
CA PRO A 131 3.37 -7.78 -2.99
C PRO A 131 3.52 -9.25 -3.43
N GLU A 132 3.46 -10.19 -2.48
CA GLU A 132 3.57 -11.62 -2.73
C GLU A 132 2.30 -12.25 -3.30
N SER A 133 1.13 -11.66 -3.01
CA SER A 133 -0.18 -12.18 -3.42
C SER A 133 -0.81 -11.44 -4.59
N GLU A 134 -0.23 -10.32 -5.04
CA GLU A 134 -0.87 -9.39 -5.98
C GLU A 134 -1.31 -10.06 -7.28
N ALA A 135 -0.56 -11.06 -7.77
CA ALA A 135 -0.89 -11.80 -8.99
C ALA A 135 -2.22 -12.58 -8.89
N ASP A 136 -2.60 -12.97 -7.67
CA ASP A 136 -3.82 -13.73 -7.39
C ASP A 136 -4.95 -12.84 -6.86
N THR A 137 -4.61 -11.78 -6.10
CA THR A 137 -5.59 -10.93 -5.41
C THR A 137 -6.00 -9.70 -6.23
N CYS A 138 -5.10 -9.17 -7.05
CA CYS A 138 -5.36 -7.98 -7.86
C CYS A 138 -5.75 -8.38 -9.29
N LEU A 139 -7.03 -8.17 -9.62
CA LEU A 139 -7.60 -8.47 -10.94
C LEU A 139 -6.88 -7.70 -12.06
N ASP A 140 -6.95 -8.19 -13.30
CA ASP A 140 -6.41 -7.53 -14.49
C ASP A 140 -4.92 -7.15 -14.41
N ASN A 141 -4.13 -7.93 -13.65
CA ASN A 141 -2.68 -7.74 -13.50
C ASN A 141 -2.33 -6.36 -12.91
N LYS A 142 -3.14 -5.89 -11.95
CA LYS A 142 -2.87 -4.66 -11.19
C LYS A 142 -1.82 -4.88 -10.11
N SER A 143 -1.05 -3.85 -9.82
CA SER A 143 -0.07 -3.87 -8.72
C SER A 143 -0.75 -3.71 -7.36
N CYS A 144 -0.06 -4.14 -6.31
CA CYS A 144 -0.44 -3.88 -4.92
C CYS A 144 0.37 -2.72 -4.33
N ASP A 145 -0.29 -1.70 -3.73
CA ASP A 145 0.42 -0.70 -2.93
C ASP A 145 0.84 -1.35 -1.59
N PRO A 146 2.15 -1.53 -1.33
CA PRO A 146 2.65 -2.25 -0.16
C PRO A 146 2.38 -1.53 1.17
N ARG A 147 2.03 -0.24 1.14
CA ARG A 147 1.81 0.60 2.31
C ARG A 147 0.33 0.68 2.67
N THR A 148 -0.55 0.79 1.68
CA THR A 148 -2.01 0.79 1.93
C THR A 148 -2.59 -0.60 1.91
N LYS A 149 -1.88 -1.59 1.35
CA LYS A 149 -2.31 -2.98 1.18
C LYS A 149 -3.57 -3.12 0.31
N THR A 150 -3.68 -2.25 -0.69
CA THR A 150 -4.81 -2.15 -1.62
C THR A 150 -4.32 -2.28 -3.07
N CYS A 151 -5.13 -2.90 -3.93
CA CYS A 151 -4.80 -2.98 -5.35
C CYS A 151 -4.85 -1.58 -5.97
N THR A 152 -3.97 -1.31 -6.92
CA THR A 152 -3.90 -0.03 -7.62
C THR A 152 -4.62 -0.09 -8.97
N GLU A 153 -4.68 1.05 -9.67
CA GLU A 153 -5.13 1.11 -11.07
C GLU A 153 -3.99 0.91 -12.09
N THR A 154 -2.75 0.79 -11.63
CA THR A 154 -1.57 0.60 -12.48
C THR A 154 -1.32 -0.89 -12.70
N ASN A 155 -1.01 -1.28 -13.94
CA ASN A 155 -0.64 -2.66 -14.22
C ASN A 155 0.79 -2.94 -13.75
N VAL A 156 1.05 -4.16 -13.31
CA VAL A 156 2.41 -4.67 -13.07
C VAL A 156 3.26 -4.47 -14.33
N GLY A 157 4.46 -3.92 -14.15
CA GLY A 157 5.44 -3.66 -15.20
C GLY A 157 5.01 -2.65 -16.26
N SER A 158 4.05 -1.77 -15.96
CA SER A 158 3.59 -0.77 -16.93
C SER A 158 4.34 0.57 -16.86
N ARG A 159 5.19 0.77 -15.84
CA ARG A 159 5.89 2.03 -15.60
C ARG A 159 7.35 1.92 -16.01
N GLY A 160 7.72 2.72 -17.02
CA GLY A 160 9.09 2.85 -17.48
C GLY A 160 9.96 3.72 -16.57
N VAL A 161 11.22 3.91 -16.97
CA VAL A 161 12.20 4.68 -16.20
C VAL A 161 11.74 6.11 -15.94
N CYS A 162 11.91 6.58 -14.71
CA CYS A 162 11.47 7.90 -14.24
C CYS A 162 9.96 8.17 -14.37
N GLU A 163 9.14 7.14 -14.59
CA GLU A 163 7.70 7.25 -14.35
C GLU A 163 7.39 7.16 -12.86
N THR A 164 6.31 7.81 -12.43
CA THR A 164 5.81 7.71 -11.06
C THR A 164 5.28 6.31 -10.77
N CYS A 165 5.53 5.83 -9.57
CA CYS A 165 5.06 4.54 -9.09
C CYS A 165 4.71 4.58 -7.60
N VAL A 166 3.95 3.59 -7.15
CA VAL A 166 3.68 3.35 -5.71
C VAL A 166 4.19 2.01 -5.21
N ALA A 167 4.52 1.09 -6.12
CA ALA A 167 5.05 -0.23 -5.81
C ALA A 167 6.17 -0.61 -6.79
N ASP A 168 7.11 -1.43 -6.33
CA ASP A 168 8.20 -1.93 -7.15
C ASP A 168 7.71 -2.76 -8.34
N SER A 169 6.62 -3.51 -8.17
CA SER A 169 6.00 -4.32 -9.23
C SER A 169 5.43 -3.49 -10.38
N GLU A 170 5.20 -2.18 -10.20
CA GLU A 170 4.78 -1.32 -11.30
C GLU A 170 5.92 -1.06 -12.30
N CYS A 171 7.17 -1.18 -11.85
CA CYS A 171 8.34 -0.76 -12.58
C CYS A 171 8.91 -1.89 -13.44
N ASP A 172 8.88 -1.69 -14.75
CA ASP A 172 9.52 -2.55 -15.75
C ASP A 172 9.84 -1.69 -16.97
N ASP A 173 11.00 -1.89 -17.58
CA ASP A 173 11.38 -1.21 -18.81
C ASP A 173 10.94 -1.95 -20.07
N GLN A 174 10.26 -3.10 -19.92
CA GLN A 174 9.88 -3.97 -21.04
C GLN A 174 11.12 -4.43 -21.84
N GLU A 175 12.33 -4.30 -21.26
CA GLU A 175 13.56 -4.81 -21.84
C GLU A 175 13.72 -6.30 -21.49
N GLU A 176 14.48 -7.03 -22.30
CA GLU A 176 14.72 -8.46 -22.10
C GLU A 176 16.23 -8.71 -21.92
N PRO A 177 16.69 -9.23 -20.76
CA PRO A 177 15.89 -9.58 -19.58
C PRO A 177 15.34 -8.33 -18.87
N PRO A 178 14.18 -8.41 -18.18
CA PRO A 178 13.61 -7.28 -17.47
C PRO A 178 14.67 -6.69 -16.55
N GLY A 179 14.91 -5.38 -16.69
CA GLY A 179 15.82 -4.70 -15.79
C GLY A 179 15.25 -4.77 -14.37
N ASP A 180 16.12 -4.85 -13.38
CA ASP A 180 15.70 -4.84 -11.98
C ASP A 180 15.37 -3.38 -11.62
N TYR A 181 14.14 -2.92 -11.91
CA TYR A 181 13.67 -1.60 -11.49
C TYR A 181 12.97 -1.69 -10.15
N ARG A 182 13.04 -0.59 -9.42
CA ARG A 182 12.37 -0.42 -8.13
C ARG A 182 11.70 0.95 -8.10
N CYS A 183 10.64 1.04 -7.32
CA CYS A 183 9.97 2.28 -7.06
C CYS A 183 10.68 3.03 -5.94
N VAL A 184 11.46 4.03 -6.30
CA VAL A 184 12.39 4.69 -5.37
C VAL A 184 11.89 6.11 -5.05
N PRO A 185 11.77 6.49 -3.77
CA PRO A 185 11.43 7.85 -3.39
C PRO A 185 12.55 8.80 -3.79
N MET A 186 12.18 9.94 -4.36
CA MET A 186 13.11 11.00 -4.73
C MET A 186 12.97 12.22 -3.82
N TYR A 187 14.06 12.96 -3.64
CA TYR A 187 14.06 14.21 -2.89
C TYR A 187 14.39 15.38 -3.81
N TYR A 188 13.71 16.51 -3.60
CA TYR A 188 13.97 17.74 -4.36
C TYR A 188 15.25 18.44 -3.83
N PRO A 189 15.84 19.45 -4.49
CA PRO A 189 17.13 20.07 -4.16
C PRO A 189 17.31 20.64 -2.75
N ASN A 190 16.25 20.72 -1.93
CA ASN A 190 16.41 21.01 -0.51
C ASN A 190 16.82 19.78 0.32
N GLY A 191 16.84 18.58 -0.27
CA GLY A 191 17.19 17.29 0.36
C GLY A 191 16.22 16.84 1.45
N GLU A 192 15.20 17.64 1.75
CA GLU A 192 14.33 17.48 2.92
C GLU A 192 12.89 17.11 2.52
N THR A 193 12.48 17.39 1.28
CA THR A 193 11.10 17.15 0.83
C THR A 193 11.07 16.05 -0.24
N ARG A 194 10.29 15.00 0.04
CA ARG A 194 9.99 13.94 -0.92
C ARG A 194 9.14 14.50 -2.06
N PHE A 195 9.47 14.10 -3.29
CA PHE A 195 8.81 14.53 -4.52
C PHE A 195 8.20 13.32 -5.24
N PRO A 196 7.03 13.45 -5.91
CA PRO A 196 6.15 14.63 -5.91
C PRO A 196 5.41 14.83 -4.58
N ASP A 197 5.31 13.79 -3.77
CA ASP A 197 4.63 13.79 -2.48
C ASP A 197 5.25 12.78 -1.51
N GLY A 198 4.60 12.58 -0.35
CA GLY A 198 5.04 11.67 0.71
C GLY A 198 4.87 10.17 0.43
N GLN A 199 4.30 9.79 -0.72
CA GLN A 199 3.73 8.46 -0.97
C GLN A 199 4.20 7.83 -2.30
N THR A 200 4.53 8.65 -3.30
CA THR A 200 4.96 8.23 -4.63
C THR A 200 6.47 8.20 -4.79
N GLY A 201 6.96 7.28 -5.61
CA GLY A 201 8.35 7.16 -6.01
C GLY A 201 8.48 7.25 -7.52
N PHE A 202 9.67 6.96 -8.02
CA PHE A 202 9.95 6.85 -9.44
C PHE A 202 10.63 5.53 -9.76
N CYS A 203 10.32 4.95 -10.91
CA CYS A 203 10.96 3.72 -11.35
C CYS A 203 12.41 3.98 -11.74
N LEU A 204 13.33 3.46 -10.92
CA LEU A 204 14.77 3.60 -11.10
C LEU A 204 15.42 2.23 -11.22
N LYS A 205 16.40 2.11 -12.13
CA LYS A 205 17.16 0.88 -12.36
C LYS A 205 18.06 0.62 -11.17
N VAL A 206 18.07 -0.61 -10.64
CA VAL A 206 19.04 -1.03 -9.61
C VAL A 206 20.45 -0.92 -10.17
N PHE A 207 21.34 -0.33 -9.38
CA PHE A 207 22.74 -0.16 -9.74
C PHE A 207 23.43 -1.53 -9.81
N ALA A 208 23.90 -1.89 -11.01
CA ALA A 208 24.65 -3.12 -11.27
C ALA A 208 26.07 -2.82 -11.77
N SER A 209 26.90 -3.86 -11.97
CA SER A 209 28.31 -3.72 -12.37
C SER A 209 28.55 -3.03 -13.72
N GLY A 210 27.51 -2.87 -14.55
CA GLY A 210 27.55 -2.10 -15.79
C GLY A 210 27.54 -0.57 -15.61
N GLY A 211 27.32 -0.09 -14.38
CA GLY A 211 27.16 1.32 -14.10
C GLY A 211 25.79 1.85 -14.54
N CYS A 212 25.68 3.17 -14.59
CA CYS A 212 24.45 3.85 -14.96
C CYS A 212 24.54 4.43 -16.37
N GLU A 213 23.42 4.41 -17.09
CA GLU A 213 23.31 4.86 -18.47
C GLU A 213 22.74 6.27 -18.52
N GLN A 214 23.11 7.02 -19.56
CA GLN A 214 22.59 8.36 -19.82
C GLN A 214 21.08 8.31 -20.13
N PRO A 215 20.25 9.26 -19.66
CA PRO A 215 20.58 10.40 -18.79
C PRO A 215 20.64 10.08 -17.29
N TYR A 216 20.33 8.83 -16.90
CA TYR A 216 20.23 8.38 -15.51
C TYR A 216 21.59 8.01 -14.89
N ALA A 217 22.63 8.78 -15.16
CA ALA A 217 24.02 8.44 -14.84
C ALA A 217 24.41 8.67 -13.36
N ILE A 218 23.51 9.18 -12.52
CA ILE A 218 23.80 9.47 -11.12
C ILE A 218 23.49 8.26 -10.26
N ARG A 219 24.48 7.81 -9.49
CA ARG A 219 24.29 6.74 -8.50
C ARG A 219 23.65 7.30 -7.24
N ILE A 220 22.41 6.94 -6.99
CA ILE A 220 21.72 7.16 -5.72
C ILE A 220 22.02 5.94 -4.83
N SER A 221 22.58 6.16 -3.64
CA SER A 221 22.98 5.07 -2.73
C SER A 221 22.20 5.15 -1.42
N GLU A 222 22.13 4.01 -0.73
CA GLU A 222 21.55 3.90 0.62
C GLU A 222 20.09 4.38 0.67
N ARG A 223 19.30 4.00 -0.33
CA ARG A 223 17.89 4.39 -0.47
C ARG A 223 17.00 3.15 -0.40
N PRO A 224 15.94 3.11 0.40
CA PRO A 224 14.95 2.03 0.31
C PRO A 224 14.06 2.24 -0.93
N SER A 225 13.45 1.17 -1.42
CA SER A 225 12.32 1.30 -2.32
C SER A 225 11.02 1.47 -1.52
N LEU A 226 9.89 1.62 -2.20
CA LEU A 226 8.59 1.69 -1.53
C LEU A 226 8.05 0.32 -1.13
N SER A 227 8.47 -0.75 -1.80
CA SER A 227 8.07 -2.12 -1.46
C SER A 227 9.09 -2.84 -0.58
N ASP A 228 10.34 -2.40 -0.52
CA ASP A 228 11.40 -3.02 0.28
C ASP A 228 12.13 -1.98 1.17
N PRO A 229 12.09 -2.14 2.51
CA PRO A 229 12.82 -1.26 3.42
C PRO A 229 14.34 -1.44 3.37
N GLN A 230 14.87 -2.47 2.69
CA GLN A 230 16.31 -2.66 2.54
C GLN A 230 16.95 -1.55 1.70
N LEU A 231 18.10 -1.06 2.15
CA LEU A 231 18.82 -0.01 1.45
C LEU A 231 19.49 -0.53 0.18
N GLY A 232 19.07 0.01 -0.96
CA GLY A 232 19.62 -0.27 -2.29
C GLY A 232 20.52 0.84 -2.84
N SER A 233 21.02 0.60 -4.05
CA SER A 233 21.64 1.61 -4.91
C SER A 233 20.95 1.60 -6.26
N TYR A 234 20.74 2.78 -6.84
CA TYR A 234 19.98 2.96 -8.07
C TYR A 234 20.65 3.95 -9.02
N CYS A 235 20.33 3.81 -10.29
CA CYS A 235 20.66 4.76 -11.33
C CYS A 235 19.53 5.76 -11.48
N GLY A 236 19.85 7.04 -11.30
CA GLY A 236 18.91 8.13 -11.32
C GLY A 236 19.56 9.42 -11.80
N ILE A 237 19.01 10.54 -11.35
CA ILE A 237 19.34 11.88 -11.85
C ILE A 237 19.95 12.71 -10.73
N ASN A 238 20.50 13.87 -11.08
CA ASN A 238 20.96 14.81 -10.07
C ASN A 238 19.75 15.51 -9.42
N GLU A 239 19.29 14.93 -8.31
CA GLU A 239 18.17 15.42 -7.49
C GLU A 239 18.31 16.89 -7.06
N SER A 240 19.53 17.45 -7.09
CA SER A 240 19.79 18.86 -6.76
C SER A 240 19.57 19.84 -7.92
N LEU A 241 19.40 19.35 -9.15
CA LEU A 241 19.29 20.18 -10.36
C LEU A 241 18.01 19.96 -11.14
N THR A 242 17.46 18.74 -11.11
CA THR A 242 16.36 18.33 -11.99
C THR A 242 15.43 17.31 -11.34
N THR A 243 14.34 16.97 -12.03
CA THR A 243 13.38 15.93 -11.64
C THR A 243 13.17 14.91 -12.75
N CYS A 244 12.66 13.73 -12.39
CA CYS A 244 12.29 12.70 -13.37
C CYS A 244 11.32 13.24 -14.44
N PRO A 245 10.23 13.96 -14.08
CA PRO A 245 9.36 14.59 -15.08
C PRO A 245 10.09 15.52 -16.06
N ALA A 246 11.04 16.33 -15.59
CA ALA A 246 11.80 17.23 -16.45
C ALA A 246 12.74 16.47 -17.41
N VAL A 247 13.39 15.41 -16.92
CA VAL A 247 14.24 14.54 -17.75
C VAL A 247 13.42 13.85 -18.82
N ARG A 248 12.26 13.30 -18.46
CA ARG A 248 11.34 12.67 -19.40
C ARG A 248 10.79 13.64 -20.43
N ALA A 249 10.52 14.89 -20.06
CA ALA A 249 10.07 15.90 -21.01
C ALA A 249 11.09 16.14 -22.13
N LEU A 250 12.39 16.20 -21.81
CA LEU A 250 13.44 16.32 -22.82
C LEU A 250 13.54 15.07 -23.70
N VAL A 251 13.54 13.88 -23.10
CA VAL A 251 13.59 12.60 -23.84
C VAL A 251 12.38 12.45 -24.78
N ALA A 252 11.20 12.89 -24.35
CA ALA A 252 9.98 12.92 -25.15
C ALA A 252 9.94 14.08 -26.17
N ASN A 253 11.00 14.91 -26.24
CA ASN A 253 11.08 16.08 -27.10
C ASN A 253 9.90 17.05 -26.91
N GLN A 254 9.44 17.21 -25.66
CA GLN A 254 8.33 18.08 -25.30
C GLN A 254 8.67 19.54 -25.64
N THR A 255 7.70 20.24 -26.22
CA THR A 255 7.82 21.66 -26.56
C THR A 255 7.21 22.55 -25.48
N CYS A 256 7.68 23.80 -25.41
CA CYS A 256 7.13 24.87 -24.56
C CYS A 256 6.78 26.06 -25.46
N PRO A 257 5.61 26.05 -26.12
CA PRO A 257 5.31 26.96 -27.22
C PRO A 257 5.39 28.46 -26.88
N GLY A 258 5.10 28.84 -25.65
CA GLY A 258 5.18 30.21 -25.16
C GLY A 258 6.59 30.68 -24.82
N GLY A 259 7.58 29.78 -24.78
CA GLY A 259 8.95 30.12 -24.42
C GLY A 259 9.18 30.24 -22.91
N GLU A 260 8.22 29.80 -22.08
CA GLU A 260 8.24 30.02 -20.64
C GLU A 260 8.59 28.75 -19.87
N ASP A 261 9.42 28.87 -18.83
CA ASP A 261 9.82 27.75 -17.97
C ASP A 261 8.63 27.08 -17.28
N ALA A 262 7.55 27.84 -17.04
CA ALA A 262 6.31 27.35 -16.44
C ALA A 262 5.53 26.36 -17.33
N GLU A 263 5.85 26.27 -18.62
CA GLU A 263 5.26 25.28 -19.54
C GLU A 263 5.94 23.90 -19.44
N CYS A 264 7.08 23.83 -18.74
CA CYS A 264 7.81 22.59 -18.52
C CYS A 264 7.49 22.00 -17.15
N PRO A 265 7.63 20.67 -16.99
CA PRO A 265 7.46 20.04 -15.69
C PRO A 265 8.43 20.61 -14.64
N SER A 266 8.09 20.48 -13.36
CA SER A 266 8.92 20.95 -12.24
C SER A 266 10.39 20.56 -12.40
N GLY A 267 11.32 21.50 -12.25
CA GLY A 267 12.76 21.28 -12.49
C GLY A 267 13.18 21.34 -13.96
N GLY A 268 12.24 21.56 -14.88
CA GLY A 268 12.51 21.80 -16.30
C GLY A 268 12.61 23.29 -16.65
N LEU A 269 13.25 23.57 -17.78
CA LEU A 269 13.46 24.90 -18.35
C LEU A 269 13.06 24.89 -19.83
N CYS A 270 12.49 25.97 -20.32
CA CYS A 270 12.17 26.14 -21.73
C CYS A 270 13.32 26.80 -22.49
N ARG A 271 14.11 26.04 -23.24
CA ARG A 271 15.30 26.55 -23.95
C ARG A 271 15.39 25.97 -25.36
N ASP A 272 16.28 26.54 -26.15
CA ASP A 272 16.68 25.93 -27.41
C ASP A 272 17.62 24.76 -27.11
N VAL A 273 17.37 23.60 -27.72
CA VAL A 273 18.18 22.38 -27.58
C VAL A 273 18.90 22.15 -28.90
N GLY A 274 20.15 22.58 -28.97
CA GLY A 274 20.92 22.73 -30.20
C GLY A 274 20.22 23.66 -31.19
N GLY A 275 19.71 23.10 -32.28
CA GLY A 275 18.94 23.84 -33.30
C GLY A 275 17.42 23.80 -33.12
N LEU A 276 16.92 23.14 -32.07
CA LEU A 276 15.49 22.93 -31.83
C LEU A 276 14.96 23.98 -30.86
N PRO A 277 14.13 24.92 -31.32
CA PRO A 277 13.68 26.01 -30.46
C PRO A 277 12.63 25.55 -29.46
N ASN A 278 12.57 26.18 -28.28
CA ASN A 278 11.50 26.00 -27.29
C ASN A 278 11.21 24.53 -26.94
N ARG A 279 12.21 23.86 -26.36
CA ARG A 279 12.10 22.52 -25.79
C ARG A 279 12.22 22.57 -24.28
N CYS A 280 11.51 21.66 -23.62
CA CYS A 280 11.71 21.43 -22.21
C CYS A 280 13.03 20.67 -22.02
N THR A 281 14.00 21.33 -21.40
CA THR A 281 15.28 20.78 -20.96
C THR A 281 15.40 20.91 -19.44
N TYR A 282 16.56 20.61 -18.87
CA TYR A 282 16.84 20.69 -17.44
C TYR A 282 18.31 21.00 -17.19
N LEU A 283 18.59 21.49 -15.99
CA LEU A 283 19.95 21.83 -15.55
C LEU A 283 20.81 20.57 -15.40
N CYS A 284 22.08 20.71 -15.74
CA CYS A 284 23.09 19.65 -15.64
C CYS A 284 24.43 20.23 -15.17
N GLU A 285 25.30 19.35 -14.70
CA GLU A 285 26.71 19.65 -14.37
C GLU A 285 27.69 18.91 -15.28
N LEU A 286 27.25 17.82 -15.89
CA LEU A 286 28.09 16.93 -16.70
C LEU A 286 27.29 16.44 -17.91
N PRO A 287 27.92 16.28 -19.10
CA PRO A 287 27.26 15.71 -20.28
C PRO A 287 26.64 14.32 -20.04
N ALA A 288 27.19 13.54 -19.09
CA ALA A 288 26.63 12.24 -18.73
C ALA A 288 25.25 12.30 -18.07
N GLN A 289 24.82 13.46 -17.59
CA GLN A 289 23.48 13.66 -17.03
C GLN A 289 22.44 13.93 -18.10
N CYS A 290 22.85 14.08 -19.36
CA CYS A 290 22.01 14.42 -20.49
C CYS A 290 21.72 13.19 -21.36
N PRO A 291 20.67 13.20 -22.22
CA PRO A 291 20.38 12.08 -23.10
C PRO A 291 21.56 11.75 -24.01
N ALA A 292 21.75 10.48 -24.38
CA ALA A 292 22.92 10.08 -25.18
C ALA A 292 22.92 10.63 -26.62
N ASP A 293 21.73 10.91 -27.15
CA ASP A 293 21.56 11.34 -28.54
C ASP A 293 21.63 12.86 -28.70
N ALA A 294 22.31 13.29 -29.76
CA ALA A 294 22.32 14.69 -30.17
C ALA A 294 20.90 15.12 -30.63
N PRO A 295 20.51 16.39 -30.43
CA PRO A 295 21.32 17.49 -29.90
C PRO A 295 21.34 17.60 -28.37
N ALA A 296 20.67 16.71 -27.64
CA ALA A 296 20.48 16.85 -26.19
C ALA A 296 21.68 16.38 -25.35
N ASN A 297 22.72 15.80 -25.96
CA ASN A 297 23.83 15.11 -25.29
C ASN A 297 24.96 16.00 -24.76
N THR A 298 24.81 17.31 -24.89
CA THR A 298 25.74 18.29 -24.32
C THR A 298 25.21 18.81 -22.98
N CYS A 299 26.12 19.26 -22.12
CA CYS A 299 25.77 20.01 -20.93
C CYS A 299 26.50 21.35 -21.01
N ASP A 300 25.82 22.34 -21.56
CA ASP A 300 26.39 23.64 -21.94
C ASP A 300 25.40 24.78 -21.63
N SER A 301 25.87 26.01 -21.79
CA SER A 301 25.15 27.23 -21.40
C SER A 301 23.77 27.34 -22.05
N CYS A 302 22.72 27.39 -21.23
CA CYS A 302 21.31 27.53 -21.64
C CYS A 302 20.90 28.89 -22.23
N GLY A 303 21.83 29.71 -22.74
CA GLY A 303 21.57 31.12 -23.01
C GLY A 303 21.41 31.95 -21.72
N SER A 304 20.42 32.86 -21.68
CA SER A 304 20.29 34.01 -20.75
C SER A 304 20.18 33.74 -19.23
N GLY A 305 20.51 32.54 -18.75
CA GLY A 305 20.50 32.14 -17.33
C GLY A 305 21.88 31.74 -16.81
N SER A 306 22.03 31.67 -15.48
CA SER A 306 23.23 31.17 -14.82
C SER A 306 23.14 29.65 -14.61
N GLY A 307 23.41 28.87 -15.64
CA GLY A 307 23.46 27.41 -15.54
C GLY A 307 23.61 26.72 -16.89
N ASP A 308 24.20 25.53 -16.85
CA ASP A 308 24.29 24.64 -18.00
C ASP A 308 23.06 23.72 -18.03
N CYS A 309 22.58 23.37 -19.22
CA CYS A 309 21.46 22.45 -19.42
C CYS A 309 21.72 21.51 -20.57
N CYS A 310 20.93 20.45 -20.58
CA CYS A 310 21.04 19.42 -21.58
C CYS A 310 20.64 19.92 -22.97
N GLY A 311 21.58 19.82 -23.90
CA GLY A 311 21.48 20.34 -25.26
C GLY A 311 21.67 21.84 -25.42
N GLY A 312 22.24 22.52 -24.41
CA GLY A 312 22.74 23.89 -24.57
C GLY A 312 23.86 24.04 -25.60
#